data_AF-A0A4Y2CDN3-F1
#
_entry.id   AF-A0A4Y2CDN3-F1
#
_cell.length_a   1.000
_cell.length_b   1.000
_cell.length_c   1.000
_cell.angle_alpha   90.00
_cell.angle_beta   90.00
_cell.angle_gamma   90.00
#
_symmetry.space_group_name_H-M   'P 1'
#
loop_
_entity.id
_entity.type
_entity.pdbx_description
1 polymer ?
#
loop_
_entity_poly.entity_id
_entity_poly.type
_entity_poly.pdbx_seq_one_letter_code
_entity_poly.pdbx_strand_id
1 'polypeptide(L)'
;MGTKVVDFSGGGPYVFKVHGQIRHRTSHIQSVNGQAPQYAQLYVIDSTQATQIRVNHPANEQCNLRILDQIDRFFTQHNRLSDTYRMFREV
;
A
#
# COMPACT_ATOMS: atom_id res chain seq x y z
N MET A 1 -5.87 35.23 -4.20
CA MET A 1 -4.71 34.65 -4.90
C MET A 1 -5.03 33.19 -5.22
N GLY A 2 -5.30 32.85 -6.49
CA GLY A 2 -5.69 31.49 -6.88
C GLY A 2 -4.47 30.60 -7.12
N THR A 3 -4.45 29.40 -6.55
CA THR A 3 -3.37 28.43 -6.76
C THR A 3 -3.60 27.70 -8.09
N LYS A 4 -2.62 27.75 -9.01
CA LYS A 4 -2.65 26.95 -10.24
C LYS A 4 -2.21 25.52 -9.93
N VAL A 5 -3.16 24.58 -10.02
CA VAL A 5 -2.90 23.14 -9.94
C VAL A 5 -2.76 22.61 -11.37
N VAL A 6 -1.70 21.84 -11.63
CA VAL A 6 -1.47 21.17 -12.92
C VAL A 6 -1.39 19.68 -12.67
N ASP A 7 -2.23 18.92 -13.37
CA ASP A 7 -2.28 17.46 -13.31
C ASP A 7 -1.39 16.83 -14.37
N PHE A 8 -0.70 15.75 -13.99
CA PHE A 8 0.07 14.96 -14.94
C PHE A 8 -0.69 13.65 -15.23
N SER A 9 -1.00 13.41 -16.50
CA SER A 9 -1.57 12.14 -16.96
C SER A 9 -0.45 11.15 -17.30
N GLY A 10 -0.22 10.17 -16.43
CA GLY A 10 0.72 9.07 -16.65
C GLY A 10 0.30 7.83 -15.86
N GLY A 11 0.86 6.66 -16.19
CA GLY A 11 0.54 5.38 -15.52
C GLY A 11 1.13 5.20 -14.11
N GLY A 12 1.70 6.26 -13.53
CA GLY A 12 2.25 6.27 -12.18
C GLY A 12 1.29 6.87 -11.14
N PRO A 13 1.69 6.93 -9.86
CA PRO A 13 0.88 7.56 -8.81
C PRO A 13 0.52 9.01 -9.19
N TYR A 14 -0.75 9.38 -8.99
CA TYR A 14 -1.23 10.70 -9.38
C TYR A 14 -0.45 11.81 -8.66
N VAL A 15 0.21 12.64 -9.46
CA VAL A 15 1.02 13.77 -9.03
C VAL A 15 0.43 15.05 -9.58
N PHE A 16 0.47 16.10 -8.77
CA PHE A 16 0.05 17.44 -9.17
C PHE A 16 1.07 18.47 -8.72
N LYS A 17 1.16 19.58 -9.45
CA LYS A 17 2.14 20.65 -9.15
C LYS A 17 1.45 21.81 -8.43
N VAL A 18 2.01 22.23 -7.29
CA VAL A 18 1.60 23.44 -6.55
C VAL A 18 2.83 24.34 -6.41
N HIS A 19 2.76 25.56 -6.96
CA HIS A 19 3.85 26.55 -6.89
C HIS A 19 5.24 26.01 -7.31
N GLY A 20 5.32 25.18 -8.33
CA GLY A 20 6.62 24.63 -8.75
C GLY A 20 6.99 23.29 -8.10
N GLN A 21 6.37 22.92 -6.98
CA GLN A 21 6.65 21.68 -6.26
C GLN A 21 5.71 20.57 -6.70
N ILE A 22 6.29 19.40 -7.00
CA ILE A 22 5.52 18.17 -7.23
C ILE A 22 5.00 17.69 -5.89
N ARG A 23 3.69 17.47 -5.80
CA ARG A 23 3.04 16.82 -4.67
C ARG A 23 2.39 15.52 -5.14
N HIS A 24 2.49 14.50 -4.30
CA HIS A 24 1.77 13.26 -4.50
C HIS A 24 0.40 13.39 -3.86
N ARG A 25 -0.65 12.93 -4.54
CA ARG A 25 -1.96 12.74 -3.92
C ARG A 25 -1.96 11.39 -3.21
N THR A 26 -1.17 11.29 -2.15
CA THR A 26 -1.05 10.06 -1.36
C THR A 26 -2.32 9.92 -0.51
N SER A 27 -2.95 8.75 -0.55
CA SER A 27 -3.94 8.39 0.46
C SER A 27 -3.27 8.37 1.83
N HIS A 28 -4.05 8.49 2.91
CA HIS A 28 -3.50 8.28 4.25
C HIS A 28 -2.76 6.93 4.27
N ILE A 29 -1.53 6.91 4.78
CA ILE A 29 -0.74 5.67 4.87
C ILE A 29 -1.39 4.71 5.87
N GLN A 30 -1.97 5.26 6.93
CA GLN A 30 -2.72 4.53 7.94
C GLN A 30 -4.21 4.51 7.58
N SER A 31 -4.91 3.46 8.01
CA SER A 31 -6.36 3.49 7.93
C SER A 31 -6.89 4.58 8.86
N VAL A 32 -7.89 5.32 8.38
CA VAL A 32 -8.53 6.37 9.17
C VAL A 32 -9.48 5.67 10.15
N ASN A 33 -9.30 5.92 11.45
CA ASN A 33 -10.10 5.44 12.60
C ASN A 33 -11.21 4.43 12.28
N GLY A 34 -10.89 3.14 12.43
CA GLY A 34 -11.87 2.05 12.34
C GLY A 34 -12.21 1.57 10.93
N GLN A 35 -11.72 2.23 9.89
CA GLN A 35 -11.88 1.75 8.52
C GLN A 35 -10.90 0.62 8.21
N ALA A 36 -11.35 -0.35 7.42
CA ALA A 36 -10.47 -1.36 6.85
C ALA A 36 -9.45 -0.67 5.92
N PRO A 37 -8.17 -1.07 5.96
CA PRO A 37 -7.17 -0.49 5.10
C PRO A 37 -7.45 -0.81 3.62
N GLN A 38 -7.25 0.18 2.77
CA GLN A 38 -7.33 0.02 1.31
C GLN A 38 -6.10 -0.72 0.80
N TYR A 39 -6.22 -1.35 -0.37
CA TYR A 39 -5.16 -2.16 -0.96
C TYR A 39 -3.80 -1.44 -1.09
N ALA A 40 -3.81 -0.15 -1.43
CA ALA A 40 -2.59 0.66 -1.52
C ALA A 40 -1.83 0.73 -0.19
N GLN A 41 -2.55 0.74 0.94
CA GLN A 41 -1.98 0.80 2.29
C GLN A 41 -1.35 -0.54 2.70
N LEU A 42 -1.70 -1.64 2.04
CA LEU A 42 -1.13 -2.97 2.32
C LEU A 42 0.30 -3.13 1.78
N TYR A 43 0.79 -2.20 0.96
CA TYR A 43 2.16 -2.25 0.40
C TYR A 43 3.22 -1.62 1.30
N VAL A 44 2.80 -1.00 2.41
CA VAL A 44 3.68 -0.25 3.32
C VAL A 44 3.67 -0.81 4.74
N ILE A 45 3.09 -2.00 4.93
CA ILE A 45 3.08 -2.75 6.20
C ILE A 45 3.80 -4.09 6.01
N ASP A 46 4.09 -4.77 7.12
CA ASP A 46 4.68 -6.12 7.11
C ASP A 46 3.88 -7.08 6.19
N SER A 47 4.60 -7.88 5.41
CA SER A 47 3.98 -8.70 4.36
C SER A 47 3.01 -9.74 4.92
N THR A 48 3.33 -10.33 6.07
CA THR A 48 2.47 -11.31 6.74
C THR A 48 1.21 -10.63 7.26
N GLN A 49 1.34 -9.44 7.85
CA GLN A 49 0.17 -8.64 8.23
C GLN A 49 -0.71 -8.27 7.02
N ALA A 50 -0.09 -7.83 5.92
CA ALA A 50 -0.80 -7.51 4.69
C ALA A 50 -1.55 -8.73 4.14
N THR A 51 -0.95 -9.91 4.19
CA THR A 51 -1.56 -11.17 3.76
C THR A 51 -2.76 -11.54 4.62
N GLN A 52 -2.67 -11.41 5.96
CA GLN A 52 -3.82 -11.63 6.85
C GLN A 52 -5.00 -10.70 6.52
N ILE A 53 -4.72 -9.43 6.19
CA ILE A 53 -5.77 -8.49 5.79
C ILE A 53 -6.36 -8.90 4.43
N ARG A 54 -5.53 -9.29 3.46
CA ARG A 54 -5.98 -9.75 2.14
C ARG A 54 -6.86 -10.98 2.24
N VAL A 55 -6.56 -11.93 3.13
CA VAL A 55 -7.37 -13.15 3.34
C VAL A 55 -8.80 -12.79 3.79
N ASN A 56 -8.96 -11.73 4.58
CA ASN A 56 -10.26 -11.28 5.07
C ASN A 56 -10.94 -10.22 4.16
N HIS A 57 -10.32 -9.87 3.03
CA HIS A 57 -10.84 -8.83 2.15
C HIS A 57 -11.94 -9.40 1.22
N PRO A 58 -13.13 -8.77 1.11
CA PRO A 58 -14.24 -9.30 0.32
C PRO A 58 -13.89 -9.60 -1.14
N ALA A 59 -13.06 -8.75 -1.77
CA ALA A 59 -12.60 -8.98 -3.15
C ALA A 59 -11.78 -10.27 -3.35
N ASN A 60 -11.31 -10.91 -2.27
CA ASN A 60 -10.51 -12.13 -2.29
C ASN A 60 -11.28 -13.34 -1.74
N GLU A 61 -12.59 -13.26 -1.57
CA GLU A 61 -13.40 -14.36 -1.00
C GLU A 61 -13.23 -15.67 -1.78
N GLN A 62 -13.00 -15.58 -3.10
CA GLN A 62 -12.76 -16.73 -3.97
C GLN A 62 -11.28 -17.14 -4.07
N CYS A 63 -10.37 -16.42 -3.43
CA CYS A 63 -8.95 -16.73 -3.48
C CYS A 63 -8.63 -17.96 -2.63
N ASN A 64 -7.73 -18.81 -3.14
CA ASN A 64 -7.23 -19.95 -2.38
C ASN A 64 -6.24 -19.47 -1.30
N LEU A 65 -6.64 -19.61 -0.04
CA LEU A 65 -5.86 -19.18 1.12
C LEU A 65 -4.48 -19.86 1.20
N ARG A 66 -4.37 -21.11 0.75
CA ARG A 66 -3.11 -21.85 0.74
C ARG A 66 -2.12 -21.25 -0.26
N ILE A 67 -2.60 -20.78 -1.41
CA ILE A 67 -1.75 -20.12 -2.41
C ILE A 67 -1.27 -18.78 -1.87
N LEU A 68 -2.15 -18.00 -1.22
CA LEU A 68 -1.76 -16.72 -0.61
C LEU A 68 -0.68 -16.89 0.46
N ASP A 69 -0.82 -17.88 1.35
CA ASP A 69 0.19 -18.22 2.36
C ASP A 69 1.52 -18.67 1.74
N GLN A 70 1.47 -19.50 0.69
CA GLN A 70 2.68 -19.92 -0.03
C GLN A 70 3.41 -18.75 -0.68
N ILE A 71 2.68 -17.79 -1.24
CA ILE A 71 3.26 -16.57 -1.83
C ILE A 71 3.93 -15.72 -0.76
N ASP A 72 3.28 -15.49 0.38
CA ASP A 72 3.87 -14.72 1.49
C ASP A 72 5.16 -15.38 2.02
N ARG A 73 5.14 -16.70 2.21
CA ARG A 73 6.34 -17.45 2.64
C ARG A 73 7.47 -17.36 1.62
N PHE A 74 7.16 -17.49 0.34
CA PHE A 74 8.16 -17.36 -0.71
C PHE A 74 8.82 -15.98 -0.68
N PHE A 75 8.04 -14.91 -0.57
CA PHE A 75 8.60 -13.56 -0.49
C PHE A 75 9.39 -13.35 0.80
N THR A 76 8.89 -13.76 1.97
CA THR A 76 9.60 -13.60 3.25
C THR A 76 10.89 -14.40 3.33
N GLN A 77 11.00 -15.53 2.63
CA GLN A 77 12.22 -16.35 2.60
C GLN A 77 13.28 -15.83 1.64
N HIS A 78 12.88 -15.21 0.52
CA HIS A 78 13.81 -14.90 -0.57
C HIS A 78 14.01 -13.39 -0.81
N ASN A 79 13.11 -12.54 -0.34
CA ASN A 79 13.17 -11.10 -0.58
C ASN A 79 13.65 -10.37 0.67
N ARG A 80 14.93 -9.97 0.71
CA ARG A 80 15.49 -9.16 1.81
C ARG A 80 14.72 -7.86 2.08
N LEU A 81 13.97 -7.33 1.10
CA LEU A 81 13.14 -6.14 1.29
C LEU A 81 11.93 -6.42 2.19
N SER A 82 11.42 -7.65 2.29
CA SER A 82 10.30 -7.96 3.20
C SER A 82 10.63 -7.61 4.65
N ASP A 83 11.90 -7.78 5.05
CA ASP A 83 12.37 -7.40 6.39
C ASP A 83 12.38 -5.88 6.59
N THR A 84 12.62 -5.09 5.54
CA THR A 84 12.64 -3.62 5.63
C THR A 84 11.26 -3.02 5.88
N TYR A 85 10.20 -3.67 5.40
CA TYR A 85 8.82 -3.24 5.65
C TYR A 85 8.35 -3.54 7.08
N ARG A 86 8.99 -4.48 7.78
CA ARG A 86 8.72 -4.75 9.20
C ARG A 86 9.11 -3.56 10.08
N MET A 87 10.25 -2.93 9.79
CA MET A 87 10.74 -1.75 10.51
C MET A 87 9.89 -0.49 10.30
N PHE A 88 9.19 -0.35 9.17
CA PHE A 88 8.47 0.88 8.84
C PHE A 88 7.29 1.17 9.79
N ARG A 89 6.86 0.18 10.58
CA ARG A 89 5.80 0.33 11.60
C ARG A 89 6.34 0.72 12.99
N GLU A 90 7.65 0.62 13.21
CA GLU A 90 8.31 0.86 14.51
C GLU A 90 8.94 2.26 14.64
N VAL A 91 8.77 3.13 13.62
CA VAL A 91 9.27 4.52 13.62
C VAL A 91 8.13 5.53 13.74
#